data_AF-A0A2T0UM81-F1
#
_entry.id   AF-A0A2T0UM81-F1
#
_cell.length_a   1.000
_cell.length_b   1.000
_cell.length_c   1.000
_cell.angle_alpha   90.00
_cell.angle_beta   90.00
_cell.angle_gamma   90.00
#
_symmetry.space_group_name_H-M   'P 1'
#
loop_
_entity.id
_entity.type
_entity.pdbx_description
1 polymer ?
#
loop_
_entity_poly.entity_id
_entity_poly.type
_entity_poly.pdbx_seq_one_letter_code
_entity_poly.pdbx_strand_id
1 'polypeptide(L)'
;MTSDVPKKIGFYSLQADGMRKVAVYSRTDDGITLDILDDRWERMARDYLTDGILHQRLGAVVTADHPDLFMEALLEPRNMTYYDFRPEP
;
A
#
# COMPACT_ATOMS: atom_id res chain seq x y z
N MET A 1 -13.02 19.18 -2.81
CA MET A 1 -13.33 17.75 -2.62
C MET A 1 -12.18 17.16 -1.83
N THR A 2 -12.34 16.97 -0.52
CA THR A 2 -11.37 16.22 0.30
C THR A 2 -11.33 14.81 -0.26
N SER A 3 -10.20 14.39 -0.81
CA SER A 3 -10.05 13.01 -1.29
C SER A 3 -10.28 12.12 -0.08
N ASP A 4 -11.29 11.24 -0.12
CA ASP A 4 -11.65 10.31 0.96
C ASP A 4 -10.65 9.16 1.09
N VAL A 5 -9.41 9.42 0.66
CA VAL A 5 -8.30 8.49 0.59
C VAL A 5 -7.75 8.33 2.00
N PRO A 6 -7.75 7.10 2.54
CA PRO A 6 -7.24 6.79 3.87
C PRO A 6 -5.82 7.33 4.04
N LYS A 7 -5.54 7.88 5.22
CA LYS A 7 -4.18 8.33 5.56
C LYS A 7 -3.24 7.15 5.83
N LYS A 8 -3.77 5.96 6.08
CA LYS A 8 -2.99 4.76 6.39
C LYS A 8 -3.56 3.56 5.64
N ILE A 9 -2.66 2.75 5.09
CA ILE A 9 -3.00 1.50 4.41
C ILE A 9 -2.08 0.41 4.94
N GLY A 10 -2.67 -0.65 5.49
CA GLY A 10 -1.96 -1.82 5.93
C GLY A 10 -1.70 -2.76 4.76
N PHE A 11 -0.47 -3.27 4.70
CA PHE A 11 -0.09 -4.38 3.83
C PHE A 11 -0.22 -5.67 4.64
N TYR A 12 -1.04 -6.60 4.16
CA TYR A 12 -1.32 -7.87 4.81
C TYR A 12 -0.84 -9.02 3.95
N SER A 13 -0.19 -10.01 4.54
CA SER A 13 0.14 -11.27 3.89
C SER A 13 -0.69 -12.41 4.47
N LEU A 14 -1.05 -13.38 3.63
CA LEU A 14 -1.56 -14.67 4.06
C LEU A 14 -0.44 -15.48 4.72
N GLN A 15 -0.66 -15.89 5.95
CA GLN A 15 0.19 -16.81 6.72
C GLN A 15 -0.67 -18.01 7.17
N ALA A 16 -0.06 -18.98 7.86
CA ALA A 16 -0.74 -20.22 8.26
C ALA A 16 -1.97 -19.99 9.16
N ASP A 17 -1.97 -18.90 9.93
CA ASP A 17 -3.01 -18.44 10.85
C ASP A 17 -3.97 -17.40 10.23
N GLY A 18 -3.77 -17.05 8.96
CA GLY A 18 -4.61 -16.10 8.22
C GLY A 18 -3.87 -14.85 7.77
N MET A 19 -4.63 -13.79 7.46
CA MET A 19 -4.07 -12.52 6.97
C MET A 19 -3.44 -11.74 8.12
N ARG A 20 -2.13 -11.55 8.06
CA ARG A 20 -1.35 -10.82 9.05
C ARG A 20 -0.80 -9.53 8.45
N LYS A 21 -0.90 -8.43 9.18
CA LYS A 21 -0.29 -7.15 8.81
C LYS A 21 1.23 -7.25 8.89
N VAL A 22 1.90 -6.87 7.81
CA VAL A 22 3.37 -6.99 7.65
C VAL A 22 4.05 -5.64 7.40
N ALA A 23 3.31 -4.64 6.91
CA ALA A 23 3.78 -3.27 6.80
C ALA A 23 2.61 -2.27 6.81
N VAL A 24 2.90 -0.98 6.96
CA VAL A 24 1.93 0.11 6.89
C VAL A 24 2.49 1.25 6.05
N TYR A 25 1.74 1.68 5.04
CA TYR A 25 1.98 2.93 4.32
C TYR A 25 1.18 4.04 4.98
N SER A 26 1.84 5.15 5.32
CA SER A 26 1.20 6.32 5.91
C SER A 26 1.41 7.54 5.04
N ARG A 27 0.33 8.24 4.70
CA ARG A 27 0.38 9.55 4.05
C ARG A 27 0.56 10.64 5.11
N THR A 28 1.62 11.40 4.94
CA THR A 28 1.99 12.58 5.72
C THR A 28 2.00 13.82 4.82
N ASP A 29 2.17 14.99 5.40
CA ASP A 29 2.28 16.24 4.62
C ASP A 29 3.58 16.27 3.77
N ASP A 30 4.59 15.49 4.15
CA ASP A 30 5.87 15.38 3.46
C ASP A 30 5.93 14.24 2.42
N GLY A 31 4.86 13.44 2.30
CA GLY A 31 4.79 12.30 1.37
C GLY A 31 4.36 11.00 2.03
N ILE A 32 4.75 9.86 1.45
CA ILE A 32 4.43 8.53 1.98
C ILE A 32 5.58 8.00 2.85
N THR A 33 5.28 7.59 4.06
CA THR A 33 6.18 6.82 4.93
C THR A 33 5.79 5.35 4.94
N LEU A 34 6.76 4.48 5.24
CA LEU A 34 6.59 3.03 5.28
C LEU A 34 7.14 2.48 6.59
N ASP A 35 6.27 1.89 7.39
CA ASP A 35 6.62 1.16 8.61
C ASP A 35 6.60 -0.35 8.35
N ILE A 36 7.75 -1.02 8.52
CA ILE A 36 7.88 -2.47 8.39
C ILE A 36 7.58 -3.14 9.73
N LEU A 37 6.67 -4.11 9.72
CA LEU A 37 6.29 -4.89 10.91
C LEU A 37 6.84 -6.34 10.87
N ASP A 38 7.19 -6.83 9.69
CA ASP A 38 7.80 -8.14 9.47
C ASP A 38 8.86 -8.02 8.37
N ASP A 39 10.14 -8.12 8.74
CA ASP A 39 11.29 -7.90 7.86
C ASP A 39 11.31 -8.84 6.63
N ARG A 40 10.64 -9.99 6.71
CA ARG A 40 10.50 -10.90 5.56
C ARG A 40 9.77 -10.25 4.38
N TRP A 41 8.95 -9.24 4.66
CA TRP A 41 8.16 -8.49 3.68
C TRP A 41 8.76 -7.12 3.36
N GLU A 42 9.88 -6.74 4.00
CA GLU A 42 10.51 -5.43 3.83
C GLU A 42 10.77 -5.14 2.35
N ARG A 43 11.42 -6.07 1.65
CA ARG A 43 11.78 -5.89 0.25
C ARG A 43 10.54 -5.61 -0.60
N MET A 44 9.53 -6.46 -0.52
CA MET A 44 8.31 -6.28 -1.32
C MET A 44 7.58 -4.98 -0.99
N ALA A 45 7.50 -4.61 0.29
CA ALA A 45 6.87 -3.37 0.70
C ALA A 45 7.64 -2.13 0.20
N ARG A 46 8.98 -2.19 0.23
CA ARG A 46 9.83 -1.14 -0.33
C ARG A 46 9.72 -1.06 -1.84
N ASP A 47 9.71 -2.20 -2.54
CA ASP A 47 9.58 -2.26 -4.00
C ASP A 47 8.29 -1.54 -4.45
N TYR A 48 7.16 -1.71 -3.75
CA TYR A 48 5.95 -0.92 -4.04
C TYR A 48 6.12 0.59 -3.81
N LEU A 49 6.84 0.98 -2.77
CA LEU A 49 7.08 2.39 -2.47
C LEU A 49 8.01 3.04 -3.51
N THR A 50 9.07 2.34 -3.92
CA THR A 50 10.13 2.86 -4.81
C THR A 50 9.77 2.72 -6.29
N ASP A 51 9.31 1.54 -6.69
CA ASP A 51 9.05 1.20 -8.09
C ASP A 51 7.61 1.55 -8.49
N GLY A 52 6.77 1.81 -7.49
CA GLY A 52 5.39 2.17 -7.63
C GLY A 52 4.46 0.98 -7.78
N ILE A 53 3.17 1.29 -7.95
CA ILE A 53 2.13 0.31 -8.12
C ILE A 53 1.21 0.70 -9.28
N LEU A 54 0.73 -0.29 -10.03
CA LEU A 54 -0.21 -0.05 -11.12
C LEU A 54 -1.54 0.47 -10.56
N HIS A 55 -1.92 1.67 -11.01
CA HIS A 55 -3.24 2.25 -10.86
C HIS A 55 -4.08 1.82 -12.08
N GLN A 56 -4.90 0.80 -11.90
CA GLN A 56 -5.77 0.16 -12.90
C GLN A 56 -6.66 1.16 -13.62
N ARG A 57 -7.31 2.08 -12.89
CA ARG A 57 -8.20 3.09 -13.48
C ARG A 57 -7.47 4.05 -14.43
N LEU A 58 -6.20 4.37 -14.14
CA LEU A 58 -5.38 5.27 -14.96
C LEU A 58 -4.54 4.51 -16.00
N GLY A 59 -4.38 3.20 -15.85
CA GLY A 59 -3.49 2.38 -16.68
C GLY A 59 -2.02 2.77 -16.54
N ALA A 60 -1.61 3.32 -15.39
CA ALA A 60 -0.28 3.88 -15.17
C ALA A 60 0.30 3.41 -13.83
N VAL A 61 1.63 3.30 -13.77
CA VAL A 61 2.34 3.07 -12.50
C VAL A 61 2.43 4.39 -11.75
N VAL A 62 2.04 4.35 -10.48
CA VAL A 62 2.08 5.51 -9.58
C VAL A 62 3.07 5.22 -8.47
N THR A 63 3.98 6.17 -8.24
CA THR A 63 5.00 6.12 -7.18
C THR A 63 4.58 6.95 -5.97
N ALA A 64 5.35 6.86 -4.88
CA ALA A 64 5.17 7.67 -3.68
C ALA A 64 5.24 9.19 -3.92
N ASP A 65 5.76 9.65 -5.06
CA ASP A 65 5.81 11.07 -5.46
C ASP A 65 4.42 11.68 -5.73
N HIS A 66 3.41 10.82 -5.89
CA HIS A 66 2.01 11.20 -5.98
C HIS A 66 1.22 10.54 -4.85
N PRO A 67 1.33 11.03 -3.60
CA PRO A 67 0.86 10.34 -2.40
C PRO A 67 -0.60 9.93 -2.45
N ASP A 68 -1.49 10.81 -2.93
CA ASP A 68 -2.92 10.53 -3.02
C ASP A 68 -3.21 9.40 -4.02
N LEU A 69 -2.64 9.50 -5.23
CA LEU A 69 -2.82 8.50 -6.28
C LEU A 69 -2.19 7.15 -5.90
N PHE A 70 -1.07 7.16 -5.17
CA PHE A 70 -0.42 5.95 -4.69
C PHE A 70 -1.31 5.22 -3.68
N MET A 71 -1.86 5.95 -2.72
CA MET A 71 -2.77 5.39 -1.71
C MET A 71 -4.09 4.92 -2.33
N GLU A 72 -4.64 5.65 -3.31
CA GLU A 72 -5.78 5.18 -4.12
C GLU A 72 -5.46 3.88 -4.85
N ALA A 73 -4.31 3.84 -5.52
CA ALA A 73 -3.89 2.66 -6.24
C ALA A 73 -3.78 1.46 -5.30
N LEU A 74 -3.16 1.58 -4.13
CA LEU A 74 -3.05 0.46 -3.17
C LEU A 74 -4.41 -0.20 -2.83
N LEU A 75 -5.51 0.57 -2.81
CA LEU A 75 -6.85 0.08 -2.48
C LEU A 75 -7.63 -0.48 -3.67
N GLU A 76 -7.13 -0.34 -4.90
CA GLU A 76 -7.82 -0.90 -6.05
C GLU A 76 -7.91 -2.43 -5.94
N PRO A 77 -9.03 -3.03 -6.39
CA PRO A 77 -9.19 -4.48 -6.39
C PRO A 77 -8.08 -5.13 -7.22
N ARG A 78 -7.32 -6.02 -6.61
CA ARG A 78 -6.31 -6.83 -7.28
C ARG A 78 -6.59 -8.29 -7.02
N ASN A 79 -6.38 -9.12 -8.03
CA ASN A 79 -6.58 -10.57 -7.92
C ASN A 79 -5.36 -11.21 -7.24
N MET A 80 -5.08 -10.81 -6.00
CA MET A 80 -3.93 -11.24 -5.22
C MET A 80 -4.37 -12.32 -4.23
N THR A 81 -3.77 -13.49 -4.33
CA THR A 81 -4.14 -14.65 -3.49
C THR A 81 -3.38 -14.68 -2.17
N TYR A 82 -2.20 -14.05 -2.11
CA TYR A 82 -1.26 -14.21 -1.00
C TYR A 82 -1.10 -12.96 -0.14
N TYR A 83 -1.62 -11.82 -0.57
CA TYR A 83 -1.54 -10.57 0.17
C TYR A 83 -2.66 -9.62 -0.24
N ASP A 84 -2.87 -8.60 0.57
CA ASP A 84 -3.98 -7.65 0.45
C ASP A 84 -3.57 -6.29 1.03
N PHE A 85 -4.23 -5.23 0.57
CA PHE A 85 -4.04 -3.87 1.06
C PHE A 85 -5.36 -3.36 1.62
N ARG A 86 -5.34 -2.82 2.84
CA ARG A 86 -6.57 -2.44 3.55
C ARG A 86 -6.45 -1.06 4.19
N PRO A 87 -7.55 -0.28 4.21
CA PRO A 87 -7.56 0.97 4.95
C PRO A 87 -7.38 0.70 6.44
N GLU A 88 -6.58 1.55 7.10
CA GLU A 88 -6.36 1.48 8.55
C GLU A 88 -6.99 2.71 9.24
N PRO A 89 -7.48 2.54 10.48
CA PRO A 89 -8.04 3.64 11.28
C PRO A 89 -6.98 4.68 11.70
#